data_AF-A0A5A7MQJ6-F1
#
_entry.id   AF-A0A5A7MQJ6-F1
#
_cell.length_a   1.000
_cell.length_b   1.000
_cell.length_c   1.000
_cell.angle_alpha   90.00
_cell.angle_beta   90.00
_cell.angle_gamma   90.00
#
_symmetry.space_group_name_H-M   'P 1'
#
loop_
_entity.id
_entity.type
_entity.pdbx_description
1 polymer ?
#
loop_
_entity_poly.entity_id
_entity_poly.type
_entity_poly.pdbx_seq_one_letter_code
_entity_poly.pdbx_strand_id
1 'polypeptide(L)'
;MAPTRLNKLQLRTLALLQELAEQSDMASANEETGEVTLFQMPHAHGDHVHVGRFSVSNRFASGLSNANVWAALERKGLARANWPQSITITAEGLAVKTGVREDMLVESDH
;
A
#
# COMPACT_ATOMS: atom_id res chain seq x y z
N MET A 1 -15.42 16.92 -0.34
CA MET A 1 -14.13 16.42 -0.86
C MET A 1 -14.28 16.08 -2.34
N ALA A 2 -13.40 16.59 -3.20
CA ALA A 2 -13.40 16.21 -4.62
C ALA A 2 -12.92 14.75 -4.75
N PRO A 3 -13.48 13.94 -5.67
CA PRO A 3 -13.02 12.58 -5.87
C PRO A 3 -11.58 12.60 -6.38
N THR A 4 -10.68 12.08 -5.55
CA THR A 4 -9.27 11.96 -5.87
C THR A 4 -9.08 11.00 -7.05
N ARG A 5 -8.91 11.52 -8.27
CA ARG A 5 -8.58 10.69 -9.45
C ARG A 5 -7.18 10.09 -9.28
N LEU A 6 -7.12 8.83 -8.87
CA LEU A 6 -5.91 8.01 -8.87
C LEU A 6 -5.73 7.36 -10.25
N ASN A 7 -4.49 7.30 -10.74
CA ASN A 7 -4.20 6.48 -11.92
C ASN A 7 -4.11 4.98 -11.53
N LYS A 8 -4.07 4.08 -12.53
CA LYS A 8 -4.03 2.63 -12.29
C LYS A 8 -2.87 2.18 -11.39
N LEU A 9 -1.69 2.80 -11.54
CA LEU A 9 -0.53 2.46 -10.72
C LEU A 9 -0.75 2.90 -9.26
N GLN A 10 -1.19 4.14 -9.05
CA GLN A 10 -1.50 4.67 -7.72
C GLN A 10 -2.60 3.87 -7.01
N LEU A 11 -3.64 3.44 -7.73
CA LEU A 11 -4.71 2.58 -7.17
C LEU A 11 -4.17 1.24 -6.68
N ARG A 12 -3.36 0.57 -7.51
CA ARG A 12 -2.73 -0.72 -7.14
C ARG A 12 -1.79 -0.58 -5.97
N THR A 13 -0.99 0.50 -5.94
CA THR A 13 -0.10 0.77 -4.82
C THR A 13 -0.87 1.04 -3.55
N LEU A 14 -1.91 1.86 -3.59
CA LEU A 14 -2.75 2.11 -2.42
C LEU A 14 -3.42 0.82 -1.92
N ALA A 15 -3.93 -0.02 -2.83
CA ALA A 15 -4.49 -1.32 -2.45
C ALA A 15 -3.47 -2.19 -1.73
N LEU A 16 -2.25 -2.28 -2.26
CA LEU A 16 -1.18 -3.05 -1.64
C LEU A 16 -0.75 -2.51 -0.27
N LEU A 17 -0.74 -1.20 -0.10
CA LEU A 17 -0.46 -0.57 1.19
C LEU A 17 -1.58 -0.86 2.20
N GLN A 18 -2.84 -0.86 1.78
CA GLN A 18 -3.99 -1.26 2.62
C GLN A 18 -3.86 -2.74 3.05
N GLU A 19 -3.46 -3.64 2.15
CA GLU A 19 -3.20 -5.04 2.50
C GLU A 19 -2.11 -5.19 3.55
N LEU A 20 -1.02 -4.45 3.39
CA LEU A 20 0.08 -4.44 4.35
C LEU A 20 -0.35 -3.85 5.69
N ALA A 21 -1.23 -2.87 5.69
CA ALA A 21 -1.76 -2.25 6.91
C ALA A 21 -2.65 -3.19 7.73
N GLU A 22 -3.30 -4.16 7.09
CA GLU A 22 -4.03 -5.24 7.78
C GLU A 22 -3.10 -6.29 8.40
N GLN A 23 -1.79 -6.23 8.13
CA GLN A 23 -0.80 -7.17 8.66
C GLN A 23 -0.04 -6.55 9.83
N SER A 24 -0.29 -7.08 11.02
CA SER A 24 0.20 -6.56 12.29
C SER A 24 1.73 -6.54 12.45
N ASP A 25 2.48 -7.40 11.75
CA ASP A 25 3.93 -7.48 11.93
C ASP A 25 4.72 -6.36 11.24
N MET A 26 4.13 -5.68 10.24
CA MET A 26 4.81 -4.64 9.45
C MET A 26 4.16 -3.25 9.63
N ALA A 27 3.10 -3.18 10.41
CA ALA A 27 2.22 -2.03 10.56
C ALA A 27 2.01 -1.67 12.04
N SER A 28 1.89 -0.37 12.33
CA SER A 28 1.37 0.12 13.61
C SER A 28 0.18 1.03 13.36
N ALA A 29 -0.97 0.66 13.92
CA ALA A 29 -2.18 1.45 13.88
C ALA A 29 -2.18 2.48 15.02
N ASN A 30 -2.58 3.71 14.70
CA ASN A 30 -2.91 4.73 15.68
C ASN A 30 -4.42 4.72 15.89
N GLU A 31 -4.88 4.22 17.03
CA GLU A 31 -6.30 4.09 17.37
C GLU A 31 -7.00 5.45 17.53
N GLU A 32 -6.27 6.51 17.88
CA GLU A 32 -6.83 7.86 18.04
C GLU A 32 -7.13 8.51 16.70
N THR A 33 -6.25 8.33 15.71
CA THR A 33 -6.37 8.96 14.39
C THR A 33 -6.95 8.05 13.31
N GLY A 34 -6.98 6.73 13.55
CA GLY A 34 -7.35 5.72 12.55
C GLY A 34 -6.31 5.56 11.44
N GLU A 35 -5.09 6.06 11.64
CA GLU A 35 -4.00 5.98 10.67
C GLU A 35 -3.16 4.72 10.88
N VAL A 36 -2.55 4.21 9.81
CA VAL A 36 -1.67 3.05 9.91
C VAL A 36 -0.32 3.37 9.31
N THR A 37 0.75 3.16 10.07
CA THR A 37 2.13 3.36 9.60
C THR A 37 2.78 2.04 9.27
N LEU A 38 3.32 1.93 8.06
CA LEU A 38 4.14 0.82 7.60
C LEU A 38 5.62 1.18 7.76
N PHE A 39 6.36 0.43 8.58
CA PHE A 39 7.78 0.69 8.85
C PHE A 39 8.72 -0.27 8.13
N GLN A 40 8.18 -1.36 7.59
CA GLN A 40 8.94 -2.30 6.79
C GLN A 40 8.22 -2.47 5.45
N MET A 41 8.88 -2.02 4.39
CA MET A 41 8.42 -2.30 3.04
C MET A 41 8.88 -3.68 2.63
N PRO A 42 7.99 -4.55 2.12
CA PRO A 42 8.41 -5.85 1.62
C PRO A 42 9.38 -5.68 0.45
N HIS A 43 10.50 -6.40 0.53
CA HIS A 43 11.46 -6.46 -0.56
C HIS A 43 10.98 -7.44 -1.63
N ALA A 44 11.09 -7.05 -2.90
CA ALA A 44 10.82 -7.95 -4.01
C ALA A 44 11.92 -9.02 -4.11
N HIS A 45 11.53 -10.29 -4.13
CA HIS A 45 12.43 -11.42 -4.38
C HIS A 45 12.01 -12.10 -5.69
N GLY A 46 12.80 -11.93 -6.75
CA GLY A 46 12.48 -12.47 -8.08
C GLY A 46 11.23 -11.82 -8.70
N ASP A 47 10.27 -12.63 -9.15
CA ASP A 47 9.05 -12.17 -9.86
C ASP A 47 7.87 -11.83 -8.92
N HIS A 48 8.02 -12.01 -7.61
CA HIS A 48 6.96 -11.75 -6.62
C HIS A 48 7.46 -11.01 -5.38
N VAL A 49 6.50 -10.46 -4.64
CA VAL A 49 6.69 -9.76 -3.36
C VAL A 49 5.83 -10.47 -2.32
N HIS A 50 6.45 -10.93 -1.24
CA HIS A 50 5.72 -11.50 -0.12
C HIS A 50 5.07 -10.39 0.70
N VAL A 51 3.77 -10.49 0.87
CA VAL A 51 2.93 -9.58 1.66
C VAL A 51 2.22 -10.45 2.68
N GLY A 52 2.92 -10.77 3.77
CA GLY A 52 2.45 -11.71 4.80
C GLY A 52 2.18 -13.08 4.22
N ARG A 53 0.91 -13.52 4.27
CA ARG A 53 0.46 -14.81 3.69
C ARG A 53 0.28 -14.78 2.17
N PHE A 54 0.30 -13.62 1.53
CA PHE A 54 0.03 -13.49 0.09
C PHE A 54 1.30 -13.23 -0.71
N SER A 55 1.29 -13.65 -1.97
CA SER A 55 2.34 -13.31 -2.93
C SER A 55 1.76 -12.42 -4.00
N VAL A 56 2.37 -11.24 -4.18
CA VAL A 56 1.93 -10.25 -5.15
C VAL A 56 2.93 -10.21 -6.29
N SER A 57 2.47 -10.38 -7.53
CA SER A 57 3.36 -10.28 -8.70
C SER A 57 4.04 -8.90 -8.74
N ASN A 58 5.33 -8.88 -9.08
CA ASN A 58 6.15 -7.66 -9.12
C ASN A 58 5.53 -6.56 -10.03
N ARG A 59 4.74 -6.94 -11.05
CA ARG A 59 3.99 -6.00 -11.89
C ARG A 59 3.04 -5.08 -11.11
N PHE A 60 2.47 -5.58 -10.02
CA PHE A 60 1.57 -4.83 -9.14
C PHE A 60 2.32 -4.12 -8.02
N ALA A 61 3.46 -4.66 -7.59
CA ALA A 61 4.29 -4.10 -6.53
C ALA A 61 5.26 -3.01 -6.99
N SER A 62 5.44 -2.81 -8.31
CA SER A 62 6.35 -1.78 -8.88
C SER A 62 6.15 -0.36 -8.32
N GLY A 63 4.95 -0.01 -7.86
CA GLY A 63 4.70 1.29 -7.24
C GLY A 63 5.19 1.42 -5.80
N LEU A 64 5.45 0.30 -5.08
CA LEU A 64 6.08 0.32 -3.76
C LEU A 64 7.50 0.87 -3.84
N SER A 65 8.22 0.62 -4.93
CA SER A 65 9.58 1.11 -5.17
C SER A 65 9.63 2.41 -5.98
N ASN A 66 8.50 3.14 -6.12
CA ASN A 66 8.41 4.35 -6.93
C ASN A 66 8.07 5.59 -6.08
N ALA A 67 9.07 6.43 -5.81
CA ALA A 67 8.93 7.67 -5.05
C ALA A 67 7.85 8.62 -5.59
N ASN A 68 7.62 8.65 -6.91
CA ASN A 68 6.59 9.52 -7.51
C ASN A 68 5.18 9.06 -7.16
N VAL A 69 4.98 7.77 -6.93
CA VAL A 69 3.68 7.23 -6.52
C VAL A 69 3.40 7.64 -5.07
N TRP A 70 4.39 7.53 -4.19
CA TRP A 70 4.27 7.93 -2.79
C TRP A 70 3.99 9.42 -2.66
N ALA A 71 4.75 10.27 -3.35
CA ALA A 71 4.51 11.71 -3.40
C ALA A 71 3.14 12.07 -3.99
N ALA A 72 2.61 11.26 -4.92
CA ALA A 72 1.26 11.46 -5.44
C ALA A 72 0.19 11.13 -4.40
N LEU A 73 0.33 10.03 -3.65
CA LEU A 73 -0.60 9.68 -2.56
C LEU A 73 -0.58 10.75 -1.47
N GLU A 74 0.59 11.30 -1.15
CA GLU A 74 0.74 12.38 -0.18
C GLU A 74 0.09 13.69 -0.60
N ARG A 75 0.34 14.17 -1.83
CA ARG A 75 -0.35 15.36 -2.37
C ARG A 75 -1.87 15.22 -2.42
N LYS A 76 -2.36 13.99 -2.41
CA LYS A 76 -3.78 13.65 -2.43
C LYS A 76 -4.37 13.45 -1.03
N GLY A 77 -3.56 13.61 0.03
CA GLY A 77 -3.97 13.43 1.41
C GLY A 77 -4.23 11.97 1.81
N LEU A 78 -3.85 11.00 0.98
CA LEU A 78 -4.14 9.59 1.25
C LEU A 78 -3.07 8.92 2.11
N ALA A 79 -1.84 9.44 2.07
CA ALA A 79 -0.73 8.94 2.87
C ALA A 79 0.22 10.08 3.27
N ARG A 80 1.17 9.80 4.16
CA ARG A 80 2.34 10.64 4.45
C ARG A 80 3.58 9.80 4.22
N ALA A 81 4.45 10.25 3.32
CA ALA A 81 5.57 9.46 2.84
C ALA A 81 6.85 9.87 3.55
N ASN A 82 7.48 8.92 4.26
CA ASN A 82 8.86 9.04 4.72
C ASN A 82 9.76 8.16 3.84
N TRP A 83 9.79 8.48 2.55
CA TRP A 83 10.48 7.67 1.53
C TRP A 83 11.99 7.50 1.81
N PRO A 84 12.58 6.31 1.60
CA PRO A 84 11.95 5.01 1.32
C PRO A 84 11.65 4.20 2.60
N GLN A 85 11.77 4.82 3.77
CA GLN A 85 11.83 4.14 5.07
C GLN A 85 10.45 3.70 5.55
N SER A 86 9.45 4.57 5.46
CA SER A 86 8.11 4.30 5.98
C SER A 86 7.03 5.12 5.29
N ILE A 87 5.78 4.69 5.41
CA ILE A 87 4.62 5.40 4.89
C ILE A 87 3.45 5.26 5.85
N THR A 88 2.81 6.38 6.19
CA THR A 88 1.59 6.39 7.00
C THR A 88 0.38 6.55 6.10
N ILE A 89 -0.51 5.59 6.09
CA ILE A 89 -1.79 5.66 5.39
C ILE A 89 -2.78 6.38 6.29
N THR A 90 -3.42 7.42 5.76
CA THR A 90 -4.45 8.18 6.48
C THR A 90 -5.75 7.36 6.58
N ALA A 91 -6.64 7.74 7.51
CA ALA A 91 -7.98 7.16 7.57
C ALA A 91 -8.74 7.29 6.23
N GLU A 92 -8.57 8.41 5.52
CA GLU A 92 -9.13 8.60 4.18
C GLU A 92 -8.53 7.63 3.17
N GLY A 93 -7.21 7.43 3.22
CA GLY A 93 -6.48 6.46 2.40
C GLY A 93 -6.97 5.03 2.61
N LEU A 94 -7.22 4.62 3.86
CA LEU A 94 -7.76 3.31 4.20
C LEU A 94 -9.21 3.13 3.71
N ALA A 95 -10.00 4.20 3.70
CA ALA A 95 -11.40 4.15 3.25
C ALA A 95 -11.56 4.12 1.71
N VAL A 96 -10.49 4.35 0.93
CA VAL A 96 -10.56 4.32 -0.54
C VAL A 96 -10.87 2.91 -1.03
N LYS A 97 -11.98 2.76 -1.75
CA LYS A 97 -12.29 1.53 -2.50
C LYS A 97 -11.43 1.46 -3.75
N THR A 98 -10.43 0.59 -3.74
CA THR A 98 -9.45 0.45 -4.83
C THR A 98 -9.91 -0.47 -5.96
N GLY A 99 -10.77 -1.45 -5.67
CA GLY A 99 -11.38 -2.35 -6.65
C GLY A 99 -10.41 -3.30 -7.37
N VAL A 100 -9.16 -3.42 -6.90
CA VAL A 100 -8.10 -4.24 -7.51
C VAL A 100 -7.54 -5.32 -6.58
N ARG A 101 -8.10 -5.43 -5.37
CA ARG A 101 -7.66 -6.36 -4.31
C ARG A 101 -7.71 -7.83 -4.78
N GLU A 102 -8.81 -8.22 -5.40
CA GLU A 102 -9.07 -9.60 -5.86
C GLU A 102 -8.17 -10.02 -7.05
N ASP A 103 -7.73 -9.08 -7.89
CA ASP A 103 -6.85 -9.36 -9.05
C ASP A 103 -5.35 -9.40 -8.66
N MET A 104 -5.01 -8.84 -7.49
CA MET A 104 -3.63 -8.71 -7.01
C MET A 104 -3.16 -9.87 -6.14
N LEU A 105 -4.06 -10.46 -5.35
CA LEU A 105 -3.72 -11.50 -4.38
C LEU A 105 -3.86 -12.87 -5.03
N VAL A 106 -2.72 -13.53 -5.27
CA VAL A 106 -2.70 -14.98 -5.50
C VAL A 106 -2.35 -15.62 -4.16
N GLU A 107 -3.13 -16.62 -3.74
CA GLU A 107 -2.83 -17.38 -2.54
C GLU A 107 -1.43 -17.99 -2.68
N SER A 108 -0.55 -17.78 -1.70
CA SER A 108 0.79 -18.36 -1.73
C SER A 108 0.64 -19.86 -1.47
N ASP A 109 0.82 -20.68 -2.51
CA ASP A 109 0.98 -22.13 -2.35
C ASP A 109 2.33 -22.38 -1.65
N HIS A 110 2.28 -22.83 -0.40
CA HIS A 110 3.41 -23.41 0.32
C HIS A 110 3.04 -24.81 0.79
#